data_AF-A0A5C5TN82-F1
#
_entry.id   AF-A0A5C5TN82-F1
#
_cell.length_a   1.000
_cell.length_b   1.000
_cell.length_c   1.000
_cell.angle_alpha   90.00
_cell.angle_beta   90.00
_cell.angle_gamma   90.00
#
_symmetry.space_group_name_H-M   'P 1'
#
loop_
_entity.id
_entity.type
_entity.pdbx_description
1 polymer ?
#
loop_
_entity_poly.entity_id
_entity_poly.type
_entity_poly.pdbx_seq_one_letter_code
_entity_poly.pdbx_strand_id
1 'polypeptide(L)'
;MTEGRQPRGFASMDQEKQRDIARRGGRSVPGEKRSFSQNHALAAAAGRTGGQNVPHAKRSFAQDRSLAAAAGRKGGESRRKGTTE
;
A
#
# COMPACT_ATOMS: atom_id res chain seq x y z
N MET A 1 19.43 -25.72 -17.95
CA MET A 1 19.53 -25.60 -16.48
C MET A 1 19.93 -24.17 -16.17
N THR A 2 19.02 -23.31 -15.72
CA THR A 2 19.35 -21.91 -15.40
C THR A 2 19.94 -21.86 -14.01
N GLU A 3 21.24 -21.60 -13.88
CA GLU A 3 21.92 -21.43 -12.60
C GLU A 3 21.22 -20.34 -11.78
N GLY A 4 20.84 -20.71 -10.55
CA GLY A 4 20.12 -19.83 -9.63
C GLY A 4 20.95 -18.60 -9.31
N ARG A 5 20.48 -17.42 -9.74
CA ARG A 5 21.13 -16.14 -9.45
C ARG A 5 21.12 -15.92 -7.93
N GLN A 6 22.29 -16.04 -7.31
CA GLN A 6 22.48 -15.75 -5.90
C GLN A 6 22.01 -14.33 -5.57
N PRO A 7 21.32 -14.12 -4.44
CA PRO A 7 20.87 -12.79 -4.03
C PRO A 7 22.09 -11.87 -3.83
N ARG A 8 22.01 -10.64 -4.35
CA ARG A 8 23.06 -9.62 -4.23
C ARG A 8 22.47 -8.29 -3.77
N GLY A 9 23.26 -7.49 -3.07
CA GLY A 9 22.87 -6.14 -2.64
C GLY A 9 21.75 -6.17 -1.59
N PHE A 10 20.65 -5.45 -1.86
CA PHE A 10 19.51 -5.36 -0.93
C PHE A 10 18.84 -6.70 -0.62
N ALA A 11 18.86 -7.63 -1.59
CA ALA A 11 18.26 -8.96 -1.44
C ALA A 11 19.11 -9.91 -0.59
N SER A 12 20.41 -9.61 -0.40
CA SER A 12 21.32 -10.41 0.43
C SER A 12 21.52 -9.85 1.83
N MET A 13 20.82 -8.77 2.20
CA MET A 13 20.88 -8.20 3.54
C MET A 13 19.97 -8.97 4.52
N ASP A 14 20.27 -8.89 5.81
CA ASP A 14 19.40 -9.38 6.88
C ASP A 14 17.99 -8.79 6.76
N GLN A 15 16.98 -9.61 7.06
CA GLN A 15 15.58 -9.25 6.84
C GLN A 15 15.17 -8.02 7.65
N GLU A 16 15.70 -7.84 8.87
CA GLU A 16 15.44 -6.65 9.69
C GLU A 16 16.01 -5.39 9.06
N LYS A 17 17.27 -5.45 8.61
CA LYS A 17 17.95 -4.36 7.93
C LYS A 17 17.24 -3.98 6.63
N GLN A 18 16.76 -4.98 5.89
CA GLN A 18 15.97 -4.80 4.68
C GLN A 18 14.67 -4.03 4.97
N ARG A 19 13.93 -4.44 6.01
CA ARG A 19 12.69 -3.78 6.46
C ARG A 19 12.95 -2.33 6.89
N ASP A 20 14.02 -2.08 7.62
CA ASP A 20 14.35 -0.72 8.09
C ASP A 20 14.74 0.23 6.96
N ILE A 21 15.47 -0.26 5.95
CA ILE A 21 15.74 0.52 4.74
C ILE A 21 14.44 0.76 3.95
N ALA A 22 13.59 -0.25 3.77
CA ALA A 22 12.32 -0.11 3.07
C ALA A 22 11.38 0.89 3.77
N ARG A 23 11.32 0.86 5.11
CA ARG A 23 10.56 1.82 5.93
C ARG A 23 11.08 3.25 5.79
N ARG A 24 12.41 3.42 5.74
CA ARG A 24 13.03 4.75 5.57
C ARG A 24 12.61 5.41 4.26
N GLY A 25 12.61 4.68 3.14
CA GLY A 25 12.23 5.23 1.84
C GLY A 25 10.86 5.93 1.84
N GLY A 26 9.84 5.29 2.42
CA GLY A 26 8.50 5.88 2.52
C GLY A 26 8.36 6.97 3.59
N ARG A 27 9.19 6.93 4.64
CA ARG A 27 9.16 7.90 5.74
C ARG A 27 9.98 9.17 5.48
N SER A 28 10.94 9.10 4.56
CA SER A 28 11.74 10.25 4.12
C SER A 28 10.92 11.35 3.44
N VAL A 29 9.73 11.02 2.93
CA VAL A 29 8.80 11.99 2.36
C VAL A 29 7.75 12.36 3.42
N PRO A 30 7.66 13.66 3.82
CA PRO A 30 6.58 14.16 4.68
C PRO A 30 5.21 13.73 4.16
N GLY A 31 4.27 13.44 5.06
CA GLY A 31 2.97 12.83 4.71
C GLY A 31 2.24 13.59 3.62
N GLU A 32 2.30 14.91 3.67
CA GLU A 32 1.67 15.85 2.76
C GLU A 32 2.31 15.77 1.38
N LYS A 33 3.64 15.60 1.29
CA LYS A 33 4.39 15.59 0.03
C LYS A 33 4.42 14.23 -0.67
N ARG A 34 3.79 13.20 -0.10
CA ARG A 34 3.72 11.87 -0.72
C ARG A 34 2.83 11.91 -1.96
N SER A 35 3.23 11.23 -3.03
CA SER A 35 2.49 11.21 -4.30
C SER A 35 1.03 10.78 -4.17
N PHE A 36 0.72 9.86 -3.26
CA PHE A 36 -0.66 9.43 -2.99
C PHE A 36 -1.48 10.44 -2.18
N SER A 37 -0.83 11.29 -1.36
CA SER A 37 -1.50 12.38 -0.64
C SER A 37 -1.75 13.58 -1.56
N GLN A 38 -0.85 13.82 -2.50
CA GLN A 38 -0.95 14.92 -3.46
C GLN A 38 -1.95 14.64 -4.59
N ASN A 39 -2.02 13.39 -5.07
CA ASN A 39 -2.87 13.01 -6.18
C ASN A 39 -3.81 11.86 -5.77
N HIS A 40 -5.03 12.23 -5.41
CA HIS A 40 -6.07 11.27 -5.02
C HIS A 40 -6.46 10.33 -6.18
N ALA A 41 -6.41 10.78 -7.43
CA ALA A 41 -6.70 9.95 -8.59
C ALA A 41 -5.63 8.86 -8.77
N LEU A 42 -4.35 9.19 -8.58
CA LEU A 42 -3.24 8.23 -8.58
C LEU A 42 -3.40 7.19 -7.45
N ALA A 43 -3.72 7.65 -6.24
CA ALA A 43 -3.97 6.75 -5.11
C ALA A 43 -5.12 5.78 -5.39
N ALA A 44 -6.24 6.29 -5.92
CA ALA A 44 -7.38 5.48 -6.29
C ALA A 44 -7.05 4.48 -7.42
N ALA A 45 -6.31 4.91 -8.45
CA ALA A 45 -5.89 4.04 -9.55
C ALA A 45 -4.96 2.93 -9.05
N ALA A 46 -3.93 3.26 -8.26
CA ALA A 46 -3.02 2.28 -7.67
C ALA A 46 -3.76 1.28 -6.77
N GLY A 47 -4.70 1.75 -5.95
CA GLY A 47 -5.55 0.90 -5.12
C GLY A 47 -6.40 -0.06 -5.95
N ARG A 48 -7.04 0.42 -7.02
CA ARG A 48 -7.82 -0.43 -7.94
C ARG A 48 -6.96 -1.48 -8.62
N THR A 49 -5.79 -1.12 -9.12
CA THR A 49 -4.87 -2.08 -9.77
C THR A 49 -4.38 -3.12 -8.78
N GLY A 50 -3.98 -2.71 -7.57
CA GLY A 50 -3.58 -3.63 -6.50
C GLY A 50 -4.69 -4.63 -6.14
N GLY A 51 -5.94 -4.16 -6.03
CA GLY A 51 -7.08 -5.04 -5.76
C GLY A 51 -7.46 -5.98 -6.90
N GLN A 52 -7.25 -5.57 -8.17
CA GLN A 52 -7.52 -6.41 -9.34
C GLN A 52 -6.57 -7.60 -9.44
N ASN A 53 -5.30 -7.41 -9.09
CA ASN A 53 -4.28 -8.48 -9.08
C ASN A 53 -4.52 -9.55 -8.00
N VAL A 54 -5.45 -9.32 -7.07
CA VAL A 54 -5.86 -10.31 -6.08
C VAL A 54 -7.06 -11.09 -6.61
N PRO A 55 -6.99 -12.45 -6.65
CA PRO A 55 -8.13 -13.29 -7.01
C PRO A 55 -9.35 -12.95 -6.17
N HIS A 56 -10.56 -12.97 -6.76
CA HIS A 56 -11.78 -12.51 -6.10
C HIS A 56 -11.97 -13.09 -4.69
N ALA A 57 -11.80 -14.42 -4.54
CA ALA A 57 -11.92 -15.13 -3.27
C ALA A 57 -10.88 -14.73 -2.21
N LYS A 58 -9.75 -14.13 -2.61
CA LYS A 58 -8.67 -13.68 -1.69
C LYS A 58 -8.68 -12.17 -1.45
N ARG A 59 -9.62 -11.43 -2.06
CA ARG A 59 -9.73 -9.98 -1.81
C ARG A 59 -10.19 -9.76 -0.38
N SER A 60 -9.62 -8.79 0.32
CA SER A 60 -10.03 -8.45 1.69
C SER A 60 -11.53 -8.17 1.80
N PHE A 61 -12.14 -7.63 0.74
CA PHE A 61 -13.59 -7.39 0.65
C PHE A 61 -14.45 -8.67 0.61
N ALA A 62 -13.91 -9.77 0.06
CA ALA A 62 -14.58 -11.07 0.00
C ALA A 62 -14.27 -11.92 1.23
N GLN A 63 -13.06 -11.79 1.79
CA GLN A 63 -12.58 -12.60 2.90
C GLN A 63 -13.14 -12.15 4.26
N ASP A 64 -13.23 -10.84 4.51
CA ASP A 64 -13.72 -10.29 5.77
C ASP A 64 -14.60 -9.07 5.53
N ARG A 65 -15.91 -9.29 5.61
CA ARG A 65 -16.93 -8.25 5.42
C ARG A 65 -16.84 -7.15 6.48
N SER A 66 -16.38 -7.46 7.69
CA SER A 66 -16.26 -6.48 8.78
C SER A 66 -15.08 -5.54 8.52
N LEU A 67 -13.93 -6.08 8.10
CA LEU A 67 -12.76 -5.32 7.68
C LEU A 67 -13.06 -4.47 6.44
N ALA A 68 -13.78 -5.04 5.46
CA ALA A 68 -14.24 -4.35 4.27
C ALA A 68 -15.09 -3.12 4.62
N ALA A 69 -16.07 -3.31 5.53
CA ALA A 69 -16.93 -2.24 6.00
C ALA A 69 -16.14 -1.19 6.79
N ALA A 70 -15.19 -1.58 7.63
CA ALA A 70 -14.34 -0.66 8.38
C ALA A 70 -13.46 0.19 7.44
N ALA A 71 -12.87 -0.41 6.42
CA ALA A 71 -12.11 0.30 5.40
C ALA A 71 -13.00 1.28 4.61
N GLY A 72 -14.21 0.85 4.24
CA GLY A 72 -15.20 1.71 3.57
C GLY A 72 -15.63 2.90 4.44
N ARG A 73 -15.94 2.66 5.73
CA ARG A 73 -16.27 3.72 6.70
C ARG A 73 -15.13 4.72 6.83
N LYS A 74 -13.90 4.26 7.04
CA LYS A 74 -12.71 5.13 7.13
C LYS A 74 -12.52 5.98 5.88
N GLY A 75 -12.71 5.40 4.69
CA GLY A 75 -12.66 6.16 3.43
C GLY A 75 -13.76 7.23 3.34
N GLY A 76 -14.97 6.91 3.80
CA GLY A 76 -16.09 7.86 3.86
C GLY A 76 -15.89 8.97 4.89
N GLU A 77 -15.31 8.66 6.05
CA GLU A 77 -14.95 9.64 7.08
C GLU A 77 -13.88 10.63 6.60
N SER A 78 -12.87 10.16 5.88
CA SER A 78 -11.87 11.03 5.24
C SER A 78 -12.51 12.00 4.26
N ARG A 79 -13.57 11.58 3.55
CA ARG A 79 -14.32 12.45 2.64
C ARG A 79 -15.16 13.50 3.38
N ARG A 80 -15.69 13.18 4.56
CA ARG A 80 -16.46 14.14 5.39
C ARG A 80 -15.59 15.18 6.07
N LYS A 81 -14.36 14.84 6.47
CA LYS A 81 -13.43 15.81 7.07
C LYS A 81 -12.84 16.81 6.08
N GLY A 82 -12.79 16.48 4.78
CA GLY A 82 -12.33 17.39 3.73
C GLY A 82 -13.32 18.47 3.30
N THR A 83 -14.54 18.49 3.86
CA THR A 83 -15.61 19.46 3.56
C THR A 83 -15.86 20.45 4.71
N THR A 84 -14.92 20.57 5.64
CA THR A 84 -14.96 21.57 6.73
C THR A 84 -13.68 22.39 6.72
N GLU A 85 -13.51 23.19 5.66
CA GLU A 85 -12.64 24.38 5.59
C GLU A 85 -13.35 25.41 4.70
#